data_AF-A0A3N5C3F1-F1
#
_entry.id   AF-A0A3N5C3F1-F1
#
_cell.length_a   1.000
_cell.length_b   1.000
_cell.length_c   1.000
_cell.angle_alpha   90.00
_cell.angle_beta   90.00
_cell.angle_gamma   90.00
#
_symmetry.space_group_name_H-M   'P 1'
#
loop_
_entity.id
_entity.type
_entity.pdbx_description
1 polymer ?
#
loop_
_entity_poly.entity_id
_entity_poly.type
_entity_poly.pdbx_seq_one_letter_code
_entity_poly.pdbx_strand_id
1 'polypeptide(L)'
;MRYLVHVQEAVSENKKLILLMSVIFIISVAVGFIFQDIIYKEISPIFEKMVREFVNDPNSNLGFEIFINNIRASLLTYVLSVFFALMAVFSLILNGIILGAVGGAYMSADPVYNGIMFLALILPHGIFEIPALIFSSVAGILLFKFIFKYLKTFVKRDDLSLKEILDMHKVIIKHSIILLILSFVLFVIAAAIEGNFTGAFAKWIQTLF
;
A
#
# COMPACT_ATOMS: atom_id res chain seq x y z
N MET A 1 -25.04 0.68 9.52
CA MET A 1 -24.69 2.11 9.78
C MET A 1 -23.57 2.29 10.82
N ARG A 2 -23.60 1.66 12.00
CA ARG A 2 -22.62 1.90 13.09
C ARG A 2 -21.14 1.68 12.73
N TYR A 3 -20.82 0.69 11.88
CA TYR A 3 -19.43 0.41 11.46
C TYR A 3 -18.84 1.50 10.55
N LEU A 4 -19.63 2.01 9.60
CA LEU A 4 -19.20 3.06 8.67
C LEU A 4 -18.85 4.35 9.41
N VAL A 5 -19.55 4.65 10.50
CA VAL A 5 -19.24 5.80 11.37
C VAL A 5 -17.82 5.67 11.93
N HIS A 6 -17.42 4.49 12.40
CA HIS A 6 -16.07 4.29 12.94
C HIS A 6 -14.97 4.34 11.90
N VAL A 7 -15.25 3.92 10.65
CA VAL A 7 -14.33 4.11 9.52
C VAL A 7 -14.16 5.60 9.21
N GLN A 8 -15.28 6.34 9.16
CA GLN A 8 -15.27 7.78 8.92
C GLN A 8 -14.52 8.53 10.02
N GLU A 9 -14.74 8.18 11.30
CA GLU A 9 -13.98 8.71 12.44
C GLU A 9 -12.48 8.46 12.27
N ALA A 10 -12.09 7.21 12.03
CA ALA A 10 -10.68 6.85 11.87
C ALA A 10 -9.99 7.59 10.72
N VAL A 11 -10.66 7.75 9.58
CA VAL A 11 -10.13 8.48 8.41
C VAL A 11 -10.09 9.99 8.69
N SER A 12 -11.17 10.57 9.19
CA SER A 12 -11.29 12.02 9.38
C SER A 12 -10.34 12.56 10.45
N GLU A 13 -10.16 11.85 11.56
CA GLU A 13 -9.25 12.24 12.63
C GLU A 13 -7.76 12.09 12.23
N ASN A 14 -7.46 11.17 11.31
CA ASN A 14 -6.09 10.92 10.85
C ASN A 14 -5.78 11.51 9.47
N LYS A 15 -6.67 12.35 8.92
CA LYS A 15 -6.56 12.90 7.55
C LYS A 15 -5.23 13.58 7.24
N LYS A 16 -4.62 14.27 8.23
CA LYS A 16 -3.31 14.92 8.05
C LYS A 16 -2.19 13.90 7.84
N LEU A 17 -2.23 12.80 8.61
CA LEU A 17 -1.25 11.73 8.50
C LEU A 17 -1.45 10.95 7.19
N ILE A 18 -2.71 10.69 6.81
CA ILE A 18 -3.06 10.10 5.51
C ILE A 18 -2.52 10.97 4.38
N LEU A 19 -2.81 12.28 4.39
CA LEU A 19 -2.32 13.22 3.39
C LEU A 19 -0.79 13.25 3.30
N LEU A 20 -0.09 13.27 4.45
CA LEU A 20 1.36 13.21 4.50
C LEU A 20 1.89 11.94 3.81
N MET A 21 1.32 10.78 4.13
CA MET A 21 1.71 9.50 3.55
C MET A 21 1.38 9.42 2.05
N SER A 22 0.25 9.98 1.63
CA SER A 22 -0.10 10.13 0.20
C SER A 22 0.91 11.00 -0.54
N VAL A 23 1.32 12.14 0.04
CA VAL A 23 2.33 13.02 -0.57
C VAL A 23 3.68 12.33 -0.69
N ILE A 24 4.12 11.61 0.35
CA ILE A 24 5.36 10.81 0.31
C ILE A 24 5.29 9.79 -0.83
N PHE A 25 4.18 9.06 -0.96
CA PHE A 25 3.99 8.09 -2.03
C PHE A 25 4.06 8.74 -3.41
N ILE A 26 3.35 9.86 -3.63
CA ILE A 26 3.36 10.60 -4.91
C ILE A 26 4.76 11.10 -5.26
N ILE A 27 5.49 11.68 -4.30
CA ILE A 27 6.89 12.10 -4.50
C ILE A 27 7.75 10.90 -4.88
N SER A 28 7.55 9.76 -4.22
CA SER A 28 8.31 8.54 -4.49
C SER A 28 8.04 7.99 -5.89
N VAL A 29 6.79 8.04 -6.37
CA VAL A 29 6.44 7.73 -7.77
C VAL A 29 7.15 8.67 -8.74
N ALA A 30 7.12 9.99 -8.46
CA ALA A 30 7.81 10.96 -9.31
C ALA A 30 9.33 10.72 -9.36
N VAL A 31 9.96 10.42 -8.22
CA VAL A 31 11.37 10.05 -8.13
C VAL A 31 11.64 8.78 -8.95
N GLY A 32 10.83 7.73 -8.77
CA GLY A 32 10.94 6.49 -9.55
C GLY A 32 10.87 6.74 -11.05
N PHE A 33 9.93 7.58 -11.48
CA PHE A 33 9.73 7.94 -12.88
C PHE A 33 10.92 8.75 -13.45
N ILE A 34 11.43 9.74 -12.71
CA ILE A 34 12.56 10.57 -13.14
C ILE A 34 13.84 9.76 -13.29
N PHE A 35 14.09 8.83 -12.36
CA PHE A 35 15.30 7.98 -12.34
C PHE A 35 15.06 6.58 -12.92
N GLN A 36 14.04 6.44 -13.78
CA GLN A 36 13.57 5.15 -14.28
C GLN A 36 14.68 4.34 -14.98
N ASP A 37 15.56 4.99 -15.76
CA ASP A 37 16.65 4.29 -16.46
C ASP A 37 17.61 3.58 -15.51
N ILE A 38 17.92 4.20 -14.36
CA ILE A 38 18.82 3.65 -13.36
C ILE A 38 18.12 2.55 -12.58
N ILE A 39 16.91 2.83 -12.10
CA ILE A 39 16.17 1.92 -11.22
C ILE A 39 15.70 0.69 -12.00
N TYR A 40 15.09 0.88 -13.17
CA TYR A 40 14.54 -0.19 -13.99
C TYR A 40 15.63 -1.19 -14.41
N LYS A 41 16.83 -0.71 -14.74
CA LYS A 41 17.98 -1.57 -15.08
C LYS A 41 18.37 -2.53 -13.95
N GLU A 42 18.29 -2.09 -12.70
CA GLU A 42 18.63 -2.93 -11.54
C GLU A 42 17.50 -3.90 -11.18
N ILE A 43 16.23 -3.50 -11.34
CA ILE A 43 15.08 -4.34 -10.97
C ILE A 43 14.61 -5.27 -12.10
N SER A 44 14.85 -4.94 -13.37
CA SER A 44 14.33 -5.69 -14.51
C SER A 44 14.79 -7.15 -14.53
N PRO A 45 16.05 -7.52 -14.18
CA PRO A 45 16.46 -8.92 -14.15
C PRO A 45 15.68 -9.73 -13.10
N ILE A 46 15.35 -9.10 -11.98
CA ILE A 46 14.54 -9.71 -10.91
C ILE A 46 13.10 -9.89 -11.41
N PHE A 47 12.56 -8.87 -12.08
CA PHE A 47 11.21 -8.88 -12.62
C PHE A 47 11.04 -9.95 -13.71
N GLU A 48 11.97 -10.02 -14.66
CA GLU A 48 11.99 -11.04 -15.71
C GLU A 48 12.09 -12.45 -15.13
N LYS A 49 12.92 -12.63 -14.09
CA LYS A 49 13.02 -13.92 -13.41
C LYS A 49 11.69 -14.31 -12.76
N MET A 50 11.05 -13.40 -12.03
CA MET A 50 9.73 -13.64 -11.44
C MET A 50 8.71 -14.02 -12.52
N VAL A 51 8.58 -13.20 -13.58
CA VAL A 51 7.63 -13.47 -14.67
C VAL A 51 7.88 -14.83 -15.33
N ARG A 52 9.14 -15.23 -15.53
CA ARG A 52 9.48 -16.56 -16.07
C ARG A 52 9.08 -17.68 -15.14
N GLU A 53 9.28 -17.54 -13.83
CA GLU A 53 8.83 -18.53 -12.85
C GLU A 53 7.31 -18.68 -12.86
N PHE A 54 6.58 -17.57 -12.95
CA PHE A 54 5.12 -17.56 -13.10
C PHE A 54 4.63 -18.24 -14.38
N VAL A 55 5.11 -17.81 -15.56
CA VAL A 55 4.65 -18.34 -16.85
C VAL A 55 4.88 -19.85 -16.98
N ASN A 56 5.90 -20.38 -16.30
CA ASN A 56 6.23 -21.81 -16.36
C ASN A 56 5.46 -22.67 -15.35
N ASP A 57 4.69 -22.08 -14.43
CA ASP A 57 3.83 -22.82 -13.51
C ASP A 57 2.36 -22.80 -14.00
N PRO A 58 1.83 -23.94 -14.50
CA PRO A 58 0.47 -24.04 -15.00
C PRO A 58 -0.62 -23.88 -13.93
N ASN A 59 -0.27 -23.90 -12.64
CA ASN A 59 -1.19 -23.62 -11.54
C ASN A 59 -1.04 -22.20 -10.97
N SER A 60 -0.08 -21.42 -11.47
CA SER A 60 0.14 -20.07 -10.93
C SER A 60 -1.00 -19.14 -11.32
N ASN A 61 -1.43 -18.34 -10.35
CA ASN A 61 -2.34 -17.23 -10.57
C ASN A 61 -1.62 -15.96 -10.13
N LEU A 62 -1.00 -15.29 -11.11
CA LEU A 62 -0.21 -14.08 -10.90
C LEU A 62 -0.96 -13.03 -10.08
N GLY A 63 -2.24 -12.80 -10.36
CA GLY A 63 -3.07 -11.84 -9.60
C GLY A 63 -3.28 -12.26 -8.14
N PHE A 64 -3.49 -13.55 -7.88
CA PHE A 64 -3.62 -14.07 -6.52
C PHE A 64 -2.29 -13.99 -5.73
N GLU A 65 -1.16 -14.26 -6.39
CA GLU A 65 0.15 -14.16 -5.75
C GLU A 65 0.54 -12.71 -5.44
N ILE A 66 0.27 -11.77 -6.36
CA ILE A 66 0.42 -10.33 -6.12
C ILE A 66 -0.44 -9.89 -4.92
N PHE A 67 -1.69 -10.35 -4.85
CA PHE A 67 -2.57 -10.08 -3.72
C PHE A 67 -1.98 -10.59 -2.38
N ILE A 68 -1.53 -11.84 -2.34
CA ILE A 68 -0.93 -12.42 -1.13
C ILE A 68 0.35 -11.65 -0.74
N ASN A 69 1.15 -11.26 -1.72
CA ASN A 69 2.34 -10.44 -1.49
C ASN A 69 1.96 -9.08 -0.87
N ASN A 70 0.95 -8.40 -1.39
CA ASN A 70 0.49 -7.10 -0.88
C ASN A 70 -0.06 -7.17 0.54
N ILE A 71 -0.81 -8.22 0.87
CA ILE A 71 -1.26 -8.48 2.25
C ILE A 71 -0.08 -8.74 3.18
N ARG A 72 0.86 -9.61 2.79
CA ARG A 72 2.06 -9.93 3.58
C ARG A 72 2.93 -8.70 3.81
N ALA A 73 3.21 -7.95 2.75
CA ALA A 73 3.99 -6.71 2.81
C ALA A 73 3.31 -5.67 3.71
N SER A 74 1.99 -5.53 3.62
CA SER A 74 1.21 -4.61 4.47
C SER A 74 1.19 -5.03 5.94
N LEU A 75 1.08 -6.33 6.23
CA LEU A 75 1.19 -6.87 7.60
C LEU A 75 2.59 -6.64 8.18
N LEU A 76 3.64 -6.94 7.42
CA LEU A 76 5.02 -6.68 7.83
C LEU A 76 5.24 -5.18 8.06
N THR A 77 4.74 -4.33 7.16
CA THR A 77 4.78 -2.87 7.30
C THR A 77 4.10 -2.44 8.60
N TYR A 78 2.90 -2.95 8.88
CA TYR A 78 2.13 -2.65 10.09
C TYR A 78 2.89 -3.02 11.36
N VAL A 79 3.38 -4.27 11.45
CA VAL A 79 4.06 -4.79 12.65
C VAL A 79 5.41 -4.11 12.86
N LEU A 80 6.22 -3.99 11.80
CA LEU A 80 7.57 -3.42 11.92
C LEU A 80 7.56 -1.90 12.10
N SER A 81 6.44 -1.23 11.82
CA SER A 81 6.29 0.20 12.12
C SER A 81 6.33 0.52 13.62
N VAL A 82 6.21 -0.48 14.50
CA VAL A 82 6.45 -0.30 15.95
C VAL A 82 7.87 0.24 16.22
N PHE A 83 8.83 -0.01 15.34
CA PHE A 83 10.16 0.60 15.40
C PHE A 83 10.16 1.98 14.74
N PHE A 84 9.63 2.98 15.45
CA PHE A 84 9.67 4.41 15.09
C PHE A 84 8.95 4.79 13.79
N ALA A 85 7.92 4.05 13.39
CA ALA A 85 7.17 4.29 12.16
C ALA A 85 8.02 4.21 10.87
N LEU A 86 9.28 3.75 10.96
CA LEU A 86 10.22 3.75 9.83
C LEU A 86 9.75 2.83 8.70
N MET A 87 9.23 1.66 9.05
CA MET A 87 8.79 0.70 8.02
C MET A 87 7.61 1.22 7.21
N ALA A 88 6.66 1.95 7.81
CA ALA A 88 5.55 2.58 7.08
C ALA A 88 6.05 3.54 5.99
N VAL A 89 6.99 4.41 6.34
CA VAL A 89 7.56 5.38 5.39
C VAL A 89 8.38 4.67 4.32
N PHE A 90 9.25 3.75 4.72
CA PHE A 90 10.11 3.00 3.81
C PHE A 90 9.31 2.18 2.81
N SER A 91 8.26 1.48 3.27
CA SER A 91 7.37 0.68 2.43
C SER A 91 6.69 1.53 1.36
N LEU A 92 6.13 2.70 1.72
CA LEU A 92 5.52 3.61 0.75
C LEU A 92 6.53 4.17 -0.25
N ILE A 93 7.73 4.51 0.22
CA ILE A 93 8.79 5.01 -0.66
C ILE A 93 9.17 3.95 -1.70
N LEU A 94 9.44 2.72 -1.25
CA LEU A 94 9.81 1.63 -2.16
C LEU A 94 8.71 1.31 -3.17
N ASN A 95 7.46 1.16 -2.71
CA ASN A 95 6.34 0.87 -3.61
C ASN A 95 6.14 2.01 -4.62
N GLY A 96 6.24 3.26 -4.19
CA GLY A 96 6.14 4.42 -5.08
C GLY A 96 7.27 4.45 -6.10
N ILE A 97 8.53 4.30 -5.68
CA ILE A 97 9.70 4.29 -6.57
C ILE A 97 9.59 3.18 -7.62
N ILE A 98 9.23 1.96 -7.21
CA ILE A 98 9.08 0.82 -8.13
C ILE A 98 7.99 1.11 -9.15
N LEU A 99 6.81 1.57 -8.70
CA LEU A 99 5.69 1.92 -9.58
C LEU A 99 6.10 2.99 -10.61
N GLY A 100 6.79 4.05 -10.15
CA GLY A 100 7.28 5.13 -11.00
C GLY A 100 8.30 4.65 -12.02
N ALA A 101 9.27 3.84 -11.60
CA ALA A 101 10.34 3.33 -12.47
C ALA A 101 9.78 2.40 -13.56
N VAL A 102 8.88 1.49 -13.21
CA VAL A 102 8.24 0.60 -14.20
C VAL A 102 7.40 1.41 -15.18
N GLY A 103 6.64 2.41 -14.71
CA GLY A 103 5.86 3.29 -15.57
C GLY A 103 6.71 4.12 -16.53
N GLY A 104 7.78 4.72 -16.02
CA GLY A 104 8.74 5.49 -16.82
C GLY A 104 9.39 4.64 -17.91
N ALA A 105 9.81 3.42 -17.57
CA ALA A 105 10.41 2.48 -18.53
C ALA A 105 9.43 2.09 -19.64
N TYR A 106 8.18 1.79 -19.29
CA TYR A 106 7.14 1.43 -20.26
C TYR A 106 6.86 2.58 -21.25
N MET A 107 6.78 3.81 -20.73
CA MET A 107 6.48 5.02 -21.52
C MET A 107 7.65 5.52 -22.37
N SER A 108 8.87 5.02 -22.18
CA SER A 108 10.06 5.59 -22.85
C SER A 108 10.17 5.26 -24.35
N ALA A 109 9.56 4.15 -24.80
CA ALA A 109 9.64 3.73 -26.20
C ALA A 109 8.54 4.34 -27.10
N ASP A 110 7.28 4.29 -26.66
CA ASP A 110 6.14 4.96 -27.28
C ASP A 110 5.30 5.60 -26.17
N PRO A 111 5.51 6.89 -25.86
CA PRO A 111 4.89 7.53 -24.70
C PRO A 111 3.37 7.53 -24.71
N VAL A 112 2.77 7.60 -25.90
CA VAL A 112 1.31 7.70 -26.04
C VAL A 112 0.68 6.33 -25.92
N TYR A 113 1.08 5.37 -26.76
CA TYR A 113 0.50 4.05 -26.75
C TYR A 113 0.86 3.27 -25.48
N ASN A 114 2.15 3.22 -25.11
CA ASN A 114 2.58 2.47 -23.91
C ASN A 114 2.13 3.16 -22.63
N GLY A 115 1.99 4.50 -22.62
CA GLY A 115 1.40 5.22 -21.49
C GLY A 115 -0.04 4.83 -21.25
N ILE A 116 -0.86 4.78 -22.31
CA ILE A 116 -2.25 4.34 -22.22
C ILE A 116 -2.33 2.87 -21.80
N MET A 117 -1.45 2.01 -22.33
CA MET A 117 -1.41 0.59 -21.97
C MET A 117 -1.01 0.37 -20.50
N PHE A 118 0.03 1.08 -20.02
CA PHE A 118 0.47 1.01 -18.62
C PHE A 118 -0.65 1.44 -17.67
N LEU A 119 -1.31 2.55 -17.99
CA LEU A 119 -2.47 3.03 -17.25
C LEU A 119 -3.62 2.02 -17.29
N ALA A 120 -3.91 1.40 -18.43
CA ALA A 120 -4.95 0.37 -18.53
C ALA A 120 -4.65 -0.87 -17.70
N LEU A 121 -3.38 -1.24 -17.58
CA LEU A 121 -2.94 -2.36 -16.74
C LEU A 121 -2.99 -2.04 -15.24
N ILE A 122 -2.87 -0.78 -14.83
CA ILE A 122 -2.73 -0.42 -13.41
C ILE A 122 -3.98 0.23 -12.82
N LEU A 123 -4.61 1.18 -13.52
CA LEU A 123 -5.75 1.94 -12.98
C LEU A 123 -6.88 1.07 -12.40
N PRO A 124 -7.29 -0.05 -13.05
CA PRO A 124 -8.41 -0.84 -12.56
C PRO A 124 -8.24 -1.31 -11.11
N HIS A 125 -7.09 -1.87 -10.75
CA HIS A 125 -6.82 -2.36 -9.40
C HIS A 125 -6.06 -1.33 -8.54
N GLY A 126 -5.19 -0.52 -9.14
CA GLY A 126 -4.31 0.44 -8.48
C GLY A 126 -5.05 1.54 -7.73
N ILE A 127 -6.27 1.90 -8.17
CA ILE A 127 -7.14 2.84 -7.43
C ILE A 127 -7.54 2.31 -6.05
N PHE A 128 -7.55 1.00 -5.83
CA PHE A 128 -7.81 0.38 -4.53
C PHE A 128 -6.51 0.03 -3.79
N GLU A 129 -5.49 -0.43 -4.53
CA GLU A 129 -4.22 -0.85 -3.96
C GLU A 129 -3.41 0.30 -3.35
N ILE A 130 -3.34 1.46 -4.03
CA ILE A 130 -2.59 2.61 -3.54
C ILE A 130 -3.17 3.13 -2.21
N PRO A 131 -4.49 3.38 -2.08
CA PRO A 131 -5.09 3.71 -0.80
C PRO A 131 -4.90 2.63 0.26
N ALA A 132 -4.91 1.35 -0.11
CA ALA A 132 -4.67 0.24 0.83
C ALA A 132 -3.26 0.30 1.43
N LEU A 133 -2.22 0.51 0.61
CA LEU A 133 -0.84 0.69 1.06
C LEU A 133 -0.68 1.90 1.99
N ILE A 134 -1.36 3.00 1.67
CA ILE A 134 -1.37 4.21 2.51
C ILE A 134 -2.04 3.93 3.86
N PHE A 135 -3.21 3.30 3.87
CA PHE A 135 -3.93 3.00 5.11
C PHE A 135 -3.20 1.98 5.99
N SER A 136 -2.58 0.93 5.42
CA SER A 136 -1.79 -0.04 6.19
C SER A 136 -0.55 0.63 6.82
N SER A 137 0.07 1.56 6.11
CA SER A 137 1.20 2.36 6.61
C SER A 137 0.75 3.30 7.74
N VAL A 138 -0.34 4.05 7.55
CA VAL A 138 -0.91 4.92 8.60
C VAL A 138 -1.30 4.11 9.83
N ALA A 139 -1.89 2.93 9.64
CA ALA A 139 -2.21 1.99 10.72
C ALA A 139 -0.94 1.63 11.52
N GLY A 140 0.16 1.29 10.86
CA GLY A 140 1.43 0.98 11.52
C GLY A 140 1.97 2.15 12.36
N ILE A 141 1.85 3.38 11.86
CA ILE A 141 2.23 4.60 12.59
C ILE A 141 1.36 4.80 13.83
N LEU A 142 0.05 4.55 13.71
CA LEU A 142 -0.88 4.63 14.85
C LEU A 142 -0.59 3.56 15.89
N LEU A 143 -0.20 2.35 15.47
CA LEU A 143 0.24 1.30 16.38
C LEU A 143 1.48 1.75 17.18
N PHE A 144 2.49 2.29 16.51
CA PHE A 144 3.66 2.87 17.19
C PHE A 144 3.28 3.99 18.16
N LYS A 145 2.44 4.93 17.71
CA LYS A 145 1.97 6.06 18.54
C LYS A 145 1.21 5.57 19.78
N PHE A 146 0.41 4.52 19.65
CA PHE A 146 -0.28 3.88 20.75
C PHE A 146 0.73 3.29 21.75
N ILE A 147 1.65 2.44 21.28
CA ILE A 147 2.67 1.79 22.14
C ILE A 147 3.51 2.84 22.88
N PHE A 148 3.98 3.86 22.16
CA PHE A 148 4.78 4.93 22.75
C PHE A 148 4.02 5.68 23.86
N LYS A 149 2.76 6.07 23.60
CA LYS A 149 1.93 6.75 24.60
C LYS A 149 1.57 5.86 25.78
N TYR A 150 1.27 4.59 25.52
CA TYR A 150 0.98 3.59 26.53
C TYR A 150 2.17 3.44 27.48
N LEU A 151 3.37 3.16 26.94
CA LEU A 151 4.60 3.01 27.74
C LEU A 151 4.95 4.29 28.49
N LYS A 152 4.83 5.46 27.85
CA LYS A 152 5.07 6.76 28.50
C LYS A 152 4.13 7.02 29.68
N THR A 153 2.88 6.59 29.58
CA THR A 153 1.89 6.75 30.66
C THR A 153 2.18 5.77 31.78
N PHE A 154 2.43 4.50 31.43
CA PHE A 154 2.80 3.44 32.37
C PHE A 154 4.02 3.80 33.23
N VAL A 155 5.05 4.41 32.64
CA VAL A 155 6.25 4.84 33.39
C VAL A 155 5.98 6.06 34.29
N LYS A 156 5.02 6.93 33.95
CA LYS A 156 4.77 8.19 34.65
C LYS A 156 3.67 8.11 35.72
N ARG A 157 2.83 7.09 35.67
CA ARG A 157 1.61 6.96 36.48
C ARG A 157 1.55 5.54 37.02
N ASP A 158 2.16 5.35 38.19
CA ASP A 158 2.14 4.11 38.96
C ASP A 158 0.81 3.91 39.72
N ASP A 159 0.01 4.97 39.83
CA ASP A 159 -1.33 4.98 40.42
C ASP A 159 -2.42 4.33 39.55
N LEU A 160 -2.15 4.12 38.25
CA LEU A 160 -3.12 3.62 37.28
C LEU A 160 -2.94 2.13 36.99
N SER A 161 -4.06 1.41 36.87
CA SER A 161 -4.05 0.03 36.36
C SER A 161 -3.77 -0.01 34.85
N LEU A 162 -3.30 -1.16 34.36
CA LEU A 162 -3.04 -1.37 32.92
C LEU A 162 -4.30 -1.15 32.06
N LYS A 163 -5.48 -1.47 32.60
CA LYS A 163 -6.76 -1.29 31.92
C LYS A 163 -7.09 0.19 31.75
N GLU A 164 -6.85 1.00 32.77
CA GLU A 164 -7.08 2.46 32.70
C GLU A 164 -6.14 3.10 31.67
N ILE A 165 -4.87 2.72 31.64
CA ILE A 165 -3.91 3.23 30.66
C ILE A 165 -4.32 2.81 29.23
N LEU A 166 -4.78 1.57 29.05
CA LEU A 166 -5.32 1.10 27.77
C LEU A 166 -6.55 1.93 27.37
N ASP A 167 -7.49 2.14 28.30
CA ASP A 167 -8.71 2.91 28.06
C ASP A 167 -8.42 4.37 27.66
N MET A 168 -7.37 4.98 28.22
CA MET A 168 -6.92 6.33 27.87
C MET A 168 -6.45 6.46 26.41
N HIS A 169 -5.82 5.41 25.86
CA HIS A 169 -5.25 5.43 24.50
C HIS A 169 -6.03 4.56 23.50
N LYS A 170 -7.16 3.97 23.91
CA LYS A 170 -7.94 3.00 23.13
C LYS A 170 -8.36 3.50 21.75
N VAL A 171 -8.63 4.80 21.63
CA VAL A 171 -9.04 5.42 20.36
C VAL A 171 -7.94 5.26 19.31
N ILE A 172 -6.67 5.39 19.70
CA ILE A 172 -5.53 5.29 18.78
C ILE A 172 -5.40 3.88 18.23
N ILE A 173 -5.42 2.86 19.10
CA ILE A 173 -5.35 1.46 18.67
C ILE A 173 -6.60 1.03 17.90
N LYS A 174 -7.78 1.55 18.26
CA LYS A 174 -9.01 1.34 17.48
C LYS A 174 -8.87 1.87 16.06
N HIS A 175 -8.40 3.11 15.89
CA HIS A 175 -8.17 3.69 14.56
C HIS A 175 -7.10 2.93 13.77
N SER A 176 -6.03 2.51 14.44
CA SER A 176 -5.00 1.63 13.87
C SER A 176 -5.60 0.36 13.26
N ILE A 177 -6.38 -0.40 14.03
CA ILE A 177 -6.99 -1.66 13.59
C ILE A 177 -8.03 -1.41 12.47
N ILE A 178 -8.84 -0.36 12.59
CA ILE A 178 -9.85 -0.03 11.57
C ILE A 178 -9.19 0.27 10.22
N LEU A 179 -8.13 1.07 10.20
CA LEU A 179 -7.43 1.40 8.95
C LEU A 179 -6.70 0.18 8.37
N LEU A 180 -6.18 -0.71 9.21
CA LEU A 180 -5.61 -1.98 8.75
C LEU A 180 -6.68 -2.87 8.09
N ILE A 181 -7.84 -3.04 8.73
CA ILE A 181 -8.94 -3.82 8.16
C ILE A 181 -9.43 -3.20 6.86
N LEU A 182 -9.58 -1.86 6.82
CA LEU A 182 -9.94 -1.14 5.61
C LEU A 182 -8.94 -1.40 4.48
N SER A 183 -7.63 -1.41 4.78
CA SER A 183 -6.60 -1.74 3.77
C SER A 183 -6.80 -3.14 3.19
N PHE A 184 -7.11 -4.14 4.00
CA PHE A 184 -7.31 -5.51 3.51
C PHE A 184 -8.56 -5.65 2.67
N VAL A 185 -9.65 -4.97 3.04
CA VAL A 185 -10.86 -4.91 2.21
C VAL A 185 -10.53 -4.32 0.84
N LEU A 186 -9.73 -3.25 0.78
CA LEU A 186 -9.32 -2.64 -0.47
C LEU A 186 -8.41 -3.55 -1.30
N PHE A 187 -7.45 -4.27 -0.70
CA PHE A 187 -6.64 -5.25 -1.41
C PHE A 187 -7.48 -6.40 -1.99
N VAL A 188 -8.51 -6.86 -1.27
CA VAL A 188 -9.44 -7.88 -1.80
C VAL A 188 -10.19 -7.36 -3.02
N ILE A 189 -10.65 -6.10 -2.98
CA ILE A 189 -11.29 -5.46 -4.13
C ILE A 189 -10.29 -5.33 -5.30
N ALA A 190 -9.06 -4.88 -5.03
CA ALA A 190 -8.00 -4.77 -6.03
C ALA A 190 -7.74 -6.12 -6.72
N ALA A 191 -7.60 -7.19 -5.94
CA ALA A 191 -7.37 -8.54 -6.45
C ALA A 191 -8.54 -9.08 -7.28
N ALA A 192 -9.78 -8.81 -6.85
CA ALA A 192 -10.97 -9.21 -7.60
C ALA A 192 -11.05 -8.48 -8.94
N ILE A 193 -10.67 -7.20 -9.00
CA ILE A 193 -10.61 -6.45 -10.25
C ILE A 193 -9.46 -6.94 -11.12
N GLU A 194 -8.31 -7.25 -10.53
CA GLU A 194 -7.15 -7.77 -11.26
C GLU A 194 -7.46 -9.11 -11.95
N GLY A 195 -8.06 -10.05 -11.22
CA GLY A 195 -8.38 -11.37 -11.75
C GLY A 195 -9.49 -11.39 -12.81
N ASN A 196 -10.38 -10.40 -12.85
CA ASN A 196 -11.57 -10.44 -13.70
C ASN A 196 -11.63 -9.34 -14.78
N PHE A 197 -11.00 -8.18 -14.55
CA PHE A 197 -11.23 -6.99 -15.38
C PHE A 197 -9.96 -6.46 -16.04
N THR A 198 -8.82 -6.39 -15.34
CA THR A 198 -7.60 -5.74 -15.86
C THR A 198 -7.18 -6.30 -17.22
N GLY A 199 -7.09 -7.63 -17.35
CA GLY A 199 -6.69 -8.27 -18.61
C GLY A 199 -7.69 -8.05 -19.75
N ALA A 200 -9.00 -8.05 -19.45
CA ALA A 200 -10.04 -7.78 -20.45
C ALA A 200 -10.02 -6.32 -20.90
N PHE A 201 -9.80 -5.39 -19.95
CA PHE A 201 -9.73 -3.96 -20.21
C PHE A 201 -8.50 -3.61 -21.07
N ALA A 202 -7.33 -4.15 -20.76
CA ALA A 202 -6.12 -3.97 -21.57
C ALA A 202 -6.31 -4.49 -23.01
N LYS A 203 -6.90 -5.67 -23.19
CA LYS A 203 -7.23 -6.22 -24.52
C LYS A 203 -8.21 -5.33 -25.29
N TRP A 204 -9.22 -4.79 -24.62
CA TRP A 204 -10.17 -3.88 -25.26
C TRP A 204 -9.47 -2.59 -25.75
N ILE A 205 -8.60 -2.00 -24.93
CA ILE A 205 -7.80 -0.83 -25.33
C ILE A 205 -6.92 -1.15 -26.55
N GLN A 206 -6.33 -2.34 -26.63
CA GLN A 206 -5.55 -2.76 -27.81
C GLN A 206 -6.38 -2.76 -29.11
N THR A 207 -7.71 -2.94 -29.06
CA THR A 207 -8.55 -2.89 -30.27
C THR A 207 -8.82 -1.47 -30.79
N LEU A 208 -8.46 -0.44 -30.01
CA LEU A 208 -8.66 0.97 -30.37
C LEU A 208 -7.48 1.57 -31.14
N PHE A 209 -6.38 0.83 -31.29
CA PHE A 209 -5.15 1.21 -31.98
C PHE A 209 -4.83 0.18 -33.07
#